data_AF-A0A9E6ALH7-F1
#
_entry.id   AF-A0A9E6ALH7-F1
#
_cell.length_a   1.000
_cell.length_b   1.000
_cell.length_c   1.000
_cell.angle_alpha   90.00
_cell.angle_beta   90.00
_cell.angle_gamma   90.00
#
_symmetry.space_group_name_H-M   'P 1'
#
loop_
_entity.id
_entity.type
_entity.pdbx_description
1 polymer ?
#
loop_
_entity_poly.entity_id
_entity_poly.type
_entity_poly.pdbx_seq_one_letter_code
_entity_poly.pdbx_strand_id
1 'polypeptide(L)'
;MLLRALVSSAAILLVLWSILYDRPSIPLDVELAARHGAVFRPSAADRQSVHETDRRNCEDRLRQVMTIPALPGAVKFEANRREMLARTKAEPGLFITTPTWVDDDGEEISVAVKSFRKLFARSRHPWGALARLLKHFVNYPEDGRKTLLKDGYLFADDPNAAFALVSQVELKHLFREDKIWVQRGPHTYHAERRPGKRYYYTDGPLRGEELLVLHLDRFGTGEPEDPPLHRDIRGLQYQLGFSKMNVRHITADYIVANLRYGNLWAPSVIRSDSATLELECEVISHSMKSMVDAFRASEARRRRAVQGLRNAMLEQIDEHLPFDEPKREYGHQWDGKLRTRWFNAYMRGRRSYDFQGERYRVFDREGRAQTPQVCIDFLVDTIERAAGSWWNVKGEKPGRTEGRFNFNQFDRAKIRRVQGFLDIARNHPEWFEVYDVPKDERIPLGERDELLEYLTDNSDRYRPGDIVMIQGYTPWDRHTRHYHSFYIYENDPITGMPVLIVGNAGRPTIRSWEVEARRTPKREIVHRIRPRIEWLERAIDISKTPAEPLPVAAAY
;
A
#
# COMPACT_ATOMS: atom_id res chain seq x y z
N MET A 1 -4.77 49.60 -25.34
CA MET A 1 -4.44 48.23 -24.85
C MET A 1 -3.30 47.53 -25.60
N LEU A 2 -2.81 48.05 -26.74
CA LEU A 2 -1.65 47.49 -27.46
C LEU A 2 -0.26 48.08 -27.10
N LEU A 3 -0.20 49.15 -26.28
CA LEU A 3 1.07 49.77 -25.87
C LEU A 3 1.70 49.19 -24.59
N ARG A 4 0.98 48.35 -23.83
CA ARG A 4 1.51 47.70 -22.61
C ARG A 4 2.21 46.36 -22.88
N ALA A 5 2.05 45.78 -24.07
CA ALA A 5 2.68 44.51 -24.45
C ALA A 5 4.13 44.66 -24.93
N LEU A 6 4.54 45.85 -25.38
CA LEU A 6 5.89 46.07 -25.92
C LEU A 6 6.96 46.38 -24.84
N VAL A 7 6.54 46.80 -23.64
CA VAL A 7 7.48 47.13 -22.56
C VAL A 7 7.92 45.87 -21.77
N SER A 8 7.11 44.80 -21.76
CA SER A 8 7.48 43.54 -21.09
C SER A 8 8.48 42.68 -21.87
N SER A 9 8.58 42.82 -23.19
CA SER A 9 9.53 42.04 -24.00
C SER A 9 10.97 42.59 -23.94
N ALA A 10 11.15 43.90 -23.72
CA ALA A 10 12.48 44.49 -23.58
C ALA A 10 13.14 44.16 -22.22
N ALA A 11 12.34 44.03 -21.16
CA ALA A 11 12.85 43.66 -19.83
C ALA A 11 13.31 42.19 -19.76
N ILE A 12 12.66 41.27 -20.49
CA ILE A 12 13.03 39.85 -20.52
C ILE A 12 14.33 39.62 -21.32
N LEU A 13 14.58 40.41 -22.37
CA LEU A 13 15.82 40.35 -23.15
C LEU A 13 17.04 40.90 -22.38
N LEU A 14 16.85 41.91 -21.52
CA LEU A 14 17.92 42.44 -20.66
C LEU A 14 18.29 41.47 -19.53
N VAL A 15 17.32 40.74 -18.95
CA VAL A 15 17.58 39.72 -17.93
C VAL A 15 18.28 38.49 -18.53
N LEU A 16 17.91 38.06 -19.75
CA LEU A 16 18.59 36.96 -20.43
C LEU A 16 20.01 37.32 -20.89
N TRP A 17 20.27 38.59 -21.22
CA TRP A 17 21.62 39.03 -21.58
C TRP A 17 22.56 39.10 -20.37
N SER A 18 22.05 39.49 -19.19
CA SER A 18 22.81 39.46 -17.93
C SER A 18 23.13 38.04 -17.45
N ILE A 19 22.28 37.05 -17.74
CA ILE A 19 22.53 35.64 -17.36
C ILE A 19 23.54 34.96 -18.30
N LEU A 20 23.67 35.43 -19.55
CA LEU A 20 24.58 34.85 -20.54
C LEU A 20 25.99 35.44 -20.51
N TYR A 21 26.20 36.63 -19.93
CA TYR A 21 27.51 37.32 -19.96
C TYR A 21 28.18 37.56 -18.61
N ASP A 22 27.54 37.21 -17.49
CA ASP A 22 28.14 37.30 -16.16
C ASP A 22 28.58 35.92 -15.67
N ARG A 23 29.53 35.31 -16.39
CA ARG A 23 30.31 34.20 -15.82
C ARG A 23 31.41 34.85 -14.97
N PRO A 24 31.46 34.62 -13.65
CA PRO A 24 32.63 35.01 -12.88
C PRO A 24 33.84 34.35 -13.53
N SER A 25 34.84 35.17 -13.86
CA SER A 25 36.13 34.70 -14.34
C SER A 25 36.67 33.69 -13.33
N ILE A 26 36.61 32.41 -13.70
CA ILE A 26 37.26 31.35 -12.94
C ILE A 26 38.75 31.73 -12.92
N PRO A 27 39.37 31.92 -11.75
CA PRO A 27 40.78 32.24 -11.69
C PRO A 27 41.56 31.15 -12.44
N LEU A 28 42.50 31.58 -13.29
CA LEU A 28 43.29 30.70 -14.18
C LEU A 28 44.00 29.55 -13.44
N ASP A 29 44.13 29.65 -12.12
CA ASP A 29 44.72 28.63 -11.25
C ASP A 29 43.82 27.38 -11.07
N VAL A 30 42.50 27.48 -11.29
CA VAL A 30 41.59 26.31 -11.24
C VAL A 30 41.67 25.48 -12.52
N GLU A 31 41.98 26.11 -13.66
CA GLU A 31 42.09 25.42 -14.95
C GLU A 31 43.42 24.66 -15.08
N LEU A 32 44.48 25.08 -14.38
CA LEU A 32 45.74 24.33 -14.29
C LEU A 32 45.65 23.10 -13.38
N ALA A 33 44.87 23.17 -12.28
CA ALA A 33 44.62 22.02 -11.40
C ALA A 33 43.80 20.91 -12.10
N ALA A 34 42.91 21.29 -13.04
CA ALA A 34 42.17 20.33 -13.86
C ALA A 34 43.05 19.62 -14.92
N ARG A 35 44.14 20.25 -15.38
CA ARG A 35 45.06 19.66 -16.38
C ARG A 35 46.13 18.73 -15.79
N HIS A 36 46.35 18.79 -14.47
CA HIS A 36 47.20 17.84 -13.73
C HIS A 36 46.43 17.01 -12.69
N GLY A 37 45.10 16.93 -12.84
CA GLY A 37 44.19 16.28 -11.91
C GLY A 37 44.34 14.76 -11.85
N ALA A 38 45.40 14.28 -11.20
CA ALA A 38 45.39 12.97 -10.58
C ALA A 38 44.27 12.99 -9.54
N VAL A 39 43.08 12.53 -9.92
CA VAL A 39 41.97 12.30 -9.00
C VAL A 39 42.51 11.35 -7.94
N PHE A 40 42.80 11.87 -6.75
CA PHE A 40 43.26 11.08 -5.62
C PHE A 40 42.17 10.07 -5.31
N ARG A 41 42.33 8.84 -5.82
CA ARG A 41 41.47 7.72 -5.47
C ARG A 41 42.02 7.21 -4.13
N PRO A 42 41.30 7.39 -3.01
CA PRO A 42 41.75 6.87 -1.73
C PRO A 42 42.03 5.37 -1.86
N SER A 43 43.14 4.94 -1.25
CA SER A 43 43.55 3.55 -1.27
C SER A 43 42.51 2.66 -0.59
N ALA A 44 42.58 1.35 -0.81
CA ALA A 44 41.70 0.41 -0.11
C ALA A 44 41.82 0.54 1.42
N ALA A 45 43.03 0.78 1.93
CA ALA A 45 43.30 1.01 3.34
C ALA A 45 42.64 2.30 3.87
N ASP A 46 42.69 3.39 3.10
CA ASP A 46 42.03 4.65 3.47
C ASP A 46 40.52 4.47 3.56
N ARG A 47 39.91 3.77 2.59
CA ARG A 47 38.47 3.48 2.60
C ARG A 47 38.09 2.62 3.80
N GLN A 48 38.87 1.58 4.10
CA GLN A 48 38.62 0.72 5.25
C GLN A 48 38.71 1.50 6.58
N SER A 49 39.69 2.40 6.70
CA SER A 49 39.87 3.26 7.89
C SER A 49 38.68 4.21 8.11
N VAL A 50 38.18 4.83 7.04
CA VAL A 50 36.99 5.70 7.10
C VAL A 50 35.76 4.89 7.56
N HIS A 51 35.52 3.73 6.96
CA HIS A 51 34.38 2.89 7.35
C HIS A 51 34.43 2.39 8.79
N GLU A 52 35.62 2.07 9.29
CA GLU A 52 35.79 1.66 10.69
C GLU A 52 35.55 2.84 11.66
N THR A 53 35.88 4.05 11.23
CA THR A 53 35.58 5.27 11.99
C THR A 53 34.08 5.57 11.98
N ASP A 54 33.40 5.49 10.84
CA ASP A 54 31.94 5.64 10.73
C ASP A 54 31.21 4.62 11.61
N ARG A 55 31.67 3.36 11.59
CA ARG A 55 31.12 2.27 12.40
C ARG A 55 31.23 2.59 13.90
N ARG A 56 32.42 2.98 14.37
CA ARG A 56 32.66 3.35 15.78
C ARG A 56 31.83 4.55 16.20
N ASN A 57 31.76 5.59 15.36
CA ASN A 57 30.92 6.76 15.60
C ASN A 57 29.45 6.37 15.73
N CYS A 58 28.96 5.44 14.89
CA CYS A 58 27.60 4.95 15.01
C CYS A 58 27.38 4.10 16.27
N GLU A 59 28.36 3.31 16.72
CA GLU A 59 28.29 2.59 17.98
C GLU A 59 28.24 3.52 19.19
N ASP A 60 29.04 4.59 19.18
CA ASP A 60 28.98 5.66 20.19
C ASP A 60 27.60 6.32 20.19
N ARG A 61 27.08 6.65 19.01
CA ARG A 61 25.76 7.26 18.86
C ARG A 61 24.64 6.35 19.33
N LEU A 62 24.69 5.06 18.99
CA LEU A 62 23.75 4.04 19.46
C LEU A 62 23.79 3.98 20.99
N ARG A 63 24.98 3.90 21.61
CA ARG A 63 25.12 3.92 23.08
C ARG A 63 24.51 5.18 23.68
N GLN A 64 24.75 6.35 23.08
CA GLN A 64 24.18 7.61 23.55
C GLN A 64 22.65 7.57 23.51
N VAL A 65 22.03 7.20 22.39
CA VAL A 65 20.56 7.15 22.26
C VAL A 65 19.94 6.16 23.25
N MET A 66 20.60 5.03 23.50
CA MET A 66 20.15 4.04 24.49
C MET A 66 20.16 4.56 25.93
N THR A 67 20.85 5.67 26.24
CA THR A 67 20.80 6.32 27.57
C THR A 67 19.61 7.27 27.73
N ILE A 68 18.97 7.69 26.63
CA ILE A 68 17.76 8.51 26.68
C ILE A 68 16.61 7.64 27.19
N PRO A 69 15.78 8.11 28.14
CA PRO A 69 14.65 7.34 28.65
C PRO A 69 13.74 6.82 27.54
N ALA A 70 13.47 5.51 27.56
CA ALA A 70 12.58 4.89 26.59
C ALA A 70 11.14 5.35 26.79
N LEU A 71 10.46 5.66 25.69
CA LEU A 71 9.01 5.73 25.66
C LEU A 71 8.43 4.30 25.55
N PRO A 72 7.26 4.04 26.16
CA PRO A 72 6.71 2.70 26.26
C PRO A 72 6.24 2.10 24.92
N GLY A 73 6.04 2.92 23.88
CA GLY A 73 5.36 2.51 22.67
C GLY A 73 3.89 2.16 22.91
N ALA A 74 3.23 1.58 21.90
CA ALA A 74 1.89 1.02 22.05
C ALA A 74 1.90 -0.48 22.37
N VAL A 75 2.39 -0.84 23.57
CA VAL A 75 2.68 -2.23 23.99
C VAL A 75 1.61 -3.26 23.60
N LYS A 76 0.33 -2.99 23.89
CA LYS A 76 -0.77 -3.91 23.57
C LYS A 76 -1.04 -4.04 22.08
N PHE A 77 -0.96 -2.93 21.34
CA PHE A 77 -1.08 -2.96 19.89
C PHE A 77 0.09 -3.74 19.28
N GLU A 78 1.32 -3.54 19.74
CA GLU A 78 2.49 -4.26 19.24
C GLU A 78 2.43 -5.76 19.56
N ALA A 79 1.94 -6.14 20.75
CA ALA A 79 1.67 -7.54 21.09
C ALA A 79 0.63 -8.20 20.16
N ASN A 80 -0.34 -7.41 19.67
CA ASN A 80 -1.39 -7.86 18.76
C ASN A 80 -1.12 -7.46 17.30
N ARG A 81 0.08 -6.95 16.96
CA ARG A 81 0.34 -6.26 15.67
C ARG A 81 -0.07 -7.08 14.46
N ARG A 82 0.29 -8.37 14.52
CA ARG A 82 -0.03 -9.36 13.49
C ARG A 82 -1.53 -9.42 13.22
N GLU A 83 -2.33 -9.65 14.25
CA GLU A 83 -3.79 -9.71 14.12
C GLU A 83 -4.39 -8.36 13.73
N MET A 84 -3.87 -7.26 14.27
CA MET A 84 -4.32 -5.92 13.97
C MET A 84 -4.23 -5.60 12.48
N LEU A 85 -3.04 -5.76 11.91
CA LEU A 85 -2.77 -5.39 10.52
C LEU A 85 -3.31 -6.42 9.52
N ALA A 86 -3.50 -7.69 9.92
CA ALA A 86 -4.18 -8.66 9.08
C ALA A 86 -5.70 -8.51 9.06
N ARG A 87 -6.29 -7.92 10.10
CA ARG A 87 -7.74 -7.74 10.20
C ARG A 87 -8.20 -6.39 9.66
N THR A 88 -7.44 -5.34 9.91
CA THR A 88 -7.79 -3.97 9.51
C THR A 88 -6.99 -3.51 8.30
N LYS A 89 -7.57 -2.60 7.51
CA LYS A 89 -6.77 -1.78 6.60
C LYS A 89 -6.14 -0.66 7.43
N ALA A 90 -4.83 -0.56 7.40
CA ALA A 90 -4.05 0.44 8.12
C ALA A 90 -2.76 0.73 7.35
N GLU A 91 -2.21 1.93 7.54
CA GLU A 91 -0.83 2.23 7.17
C GLU A 91 0.10 1.60 8.24
N PRO A 92 1.05 0.71 7.88
CA PRO A 92 1.95 0.11 8.86
C PRO A 92 2.84 1.17 9.55
N GLY A 93 2.48 1.55 10.78
CA GLY A 93 3.23 2.49 11.61
C GLY A 93 3.70 1.88 12.92
N LEU A 94 4.49 2.65 13.67
CA LEU A 94 4.87 2.39 15.06
C LEU A 94 4.47 3.58 15.92
N PHE A 95 3.82 3.34 17.05
CA PHE A 95 3.46 4.39 17.99
C PHE A 95 4.53 4.54 19.07
N ILE A 96 4.93 5.77 19.36
CA ILE A 96 5.90 6.05 20.46
C ILE A 96 5.24 5.97 21.84
N THR A 97 3.92 6.19 21.91
CA THR A 97 3.08 6.01 23.11
C THR A 97 1.70 5.51 22.65
N THR A 98 0.97 4.82 23.54
CA THR A 98 -0.42 4.44 23.24
C THR A 98 -1.30 5.69 23.14
N PRO A 99 -2.04 5.89 22.04
CA PRO A 99 -3.04 6.95 21.96
C PRO A 99 -4.09 6.81 23.08
N THR A 100 -4.39 7.91 23.75
CA THR A 100 -5.34 8.00 24.86
C THR A 100 -6.53 8.87 24.50
N TRP A 101 -7.62 8.75 25.26
CA TRP A 101 -8.69 9.73 25.09
C TRP A 101 -8.22 11.06 25.66
N VAL A 102 -8.27 12.11 24.84
CA VAL A 102 -8.09 13.47 25.31
C VAL A 102 -9.35 13.85 26.09
N ASP A 103 -9.13 14.34 27.30
CA ASP A 103 -10.13 15.08 28.03
C ASP A 103 -9.83 16.54 27.68
N ASP A 104 -10.70 17.19 26.90
CA ASP A 104 -10.49 18.57 26.43
C ASP A 104 -10.11 19.46 27.62
N ASP A 105 -9.01 20.22 27.50
CA ASP A 105 -8.43 21.05 28.56
C ASP A 105 -9.41 22.14 29.04
N GLY A 106 -10.37 21.75 29.88
CA GLY A 106 -11.37 22.62 30.49
C GLY A 106 -12.84 22.31 30.14
N GLU A 107 -13.14 21.49 29.14
CA GLU A 107 -14.53 21.04 28.87
C GLU A 107 -14.81 19.71 29.59
N GLU A 108 -15.72 19.74 30.56
CA GLU A 108 -16.14 18.53 31.25
C GLU A 108 -16.80 17.55 30.26
N ILE A 109 -16.15 16.40 30.02
CA ILE A 109 -16.73 15.36 29.18
C ILE A 109 -18.06 14.89 29.77
N SER A 110 -19.08 14.88 28.92
CA SER A 110 -20.42 14.47 29.29
C SER A 110 -20.45 13.05 29.89
N VAL A 111 -21.37 12.83 30.82
CA VAL A 111 -21.63 11.51 31.42
C VAL A 111 -21.97 10.47 30.33
N ALA A 112 -22.61 10.91 29.25
CA ALA A 112 -22.92 10.07 28.09
C ALA A 112 -21.64 9.56 27.41
N VAL A 113 -20.69 10.45 27.05
CA VAL A 113 -19.42 10.06 26.42
C VAL A 113 -18.61 9.13 27.32
N LYS A 114 -18.52 9.40 28.63
CA LYS A 114 -17.87 8.49 29.59
C LYS A 114 -18.51 7.10 29.57
N SER A 115 -19.84 7.04 29.49
CA SER A 115 -20.59 5.79 29.40
C SER A 115 -20.37 5.07 28.07
N PHE A 116 -20.29 5.80 26.95
CA PHE A 116 -20.02 5.23 25.63
C PHE A 116 -18.59 4.69 25.52
N ARG A 117 -17.58 5.43 26.01
CA ARG A 117 -16.19 4.97 26.10
C ARG A 117 -16.11 3.65 26.86
N LYS A 118 -16.75 3.59 28.03
CA LYS A 118 -16.81 2.37 28.87
C LYS A 118 -17.53 1.22 28.17
N LEU A 119 -18.67 1.48 27.53
CA LEU A 119 -19.44 0.47 26.80
C LEU A 119 -18.62 -0.14 25.67
N PHE A 120 -17.95 0.68 24.86
CA PHE A 120 -17.14 0.20 23.75
C PHE A 120 -15.89 -0.54 24.23
N ALA A 121 -15.11 0.06 25.12
CA ALA A 121 -13.84 -0.48 25.59
C ALA A 121 -13.97 -1.78 26.40
N ARG A 122 -15.12 -2.03 27.04
CA ARG A 122 -15.36 -3.22 27.87
C ARG A 122 -16.28 -4.25 27.22
N SER A 123 -16.74 -4.01 25.99
CA SER A 123 -17.66 -4.92 25.32
C SER A 123 -16.96 -6.21 24.90
N ARG A 124 -17.54 -7.37 25.24
CA ARG A 124 -17.16 -8.66 24.64
C ARG A 124 -17.57 -8.78 23.16
N HIS A 125 -18.47 -7.90 22.71
CA HIS A 125 -18.97 -7.84 21.34
C HIS A 125 -18.84 -6.41 20.79
N PRO A 126 -17.63 -5.94 20.46
CA PRO A 126 -17.40 -4.57 19.99
C PRO A 126 -18.26 -4.21 18.78
N TRP A 127 -18.47 -5.16 17.87
CA TRP A 127 -19.31 -4.96 16.68
C TRP A 127 -20.73 -4.48 17.01
N GLY A 128 -21.44 -5.21 17.88
CA GLY A 128 -22.83 -4.88 18.25
C GLY A 128 -22.93 -3.70 19.21
N ALA A 129 -21.91 -3.46 20.03
CA ALA A 129 -21.83 -2.24 20.84
C ALA A 129 -21.70 -1.00 19.94
N LEU A 130 -20.76 -1.03 18.99
CA LEU A 130 -20.53 0.06 18.05
C LEU A 130 -21.75 0.33 17.18
N ALA A 131 -22.37 -0.71 16.59
CA ALA A 131 -23.58 -0.54 15.76
C ALA A 131 -24.72 0.21 16.47
N ARG A 132 -24.85 0.05 17.79
CA ARG A 132 -25.83 0.80 18.59
C ARG A 132 -25.40 2.25 18.80
N LEU A 133 -24.12 2.49 19.10
CA LEU A 133 -23.57 3.83 19.29
C LEU A 133 -23.60 4.67 18.01
N LEU A 134 -23.34 4.07 16.84
CA LEU A 134 -23.32 4.79 15.57
C LEU A 134 -24.67 5.45 15.24
N LYS A 135 -25.79 4.86 15.67
CA LYS A 135 -27.13 5.48 15.52
C LYS A 135 -27.23 6.83 16.23
N HIS A 136 -26.56 6.97 17.38
CA HIS A 136 -26.43 8.22 18.12
C HIS A 136 -25.46 9.17 17.41
N PHE A 137 -24.27 8.68 17.06
CA PHE A 137 -23.20 9.49 16.47
C PHE A 137 -23.53 10.09 15.09
N VAL A 138 -24.46 9.51 14.33
CA VAL A 138 -24.97 10.15 13.10
C VAL A 138 -25.61 11.52 13.38
N ASN A 139 -26.23 11.69 14.55
CA ASN A 139 -26.89 12.94 14.95
C ASN A 139 -25.99 13.81 15.85
N TYR A 140 -25.08 13.17 16.60
CA TYR A 140 -24.14 13.81 17.53
C TYR A 140 -22.70 13.36 17.23
N PRO A 141 -22.10 13.85 16.12
CA PRO A 141 -20.78 13.40 15.69
C PRO A 141 -19.65 13.83 16.63
N GLU A 142 -19.82 14.88 17.44
CA GLU A 142 -18.83 15.28 18.44
C GLU A 142 -18.71 14.23 19.56
N ASP A 143 -19.84 13.68 20.01
CA ASP A 143 -19.89 12.55 20.93
C ASP A 143 -19.17 11.34 20.32
N GLY A 144 -19.34 11.15 19.00
CA GLY A 144 -18.62 10.15 18.22
C GLY A 144 -17.10 10.35 18.27
N ARG A 145 -16.60 11.57 18.01
CA ARG A 145 -15.16 11.89 18.12
C ARG A 145 -14.65 11.65 19.52
N LYS A 146 -15.27 12.28 20.52
CA LYS A 146 -14.84 12.20 21.93
C LYS A 146 -14.90 10.75 22.45
N THR A 147 -15.76 9.89 21.88
CA THR A 147 -15.82 8.47 22.25
C THR A 147 -14.80 7.60 21.52
N LEU A 148 -14.68 7.75 20.20
CA LEU A 148 -13.97 6.79 19.34
C LEU A 148 -12.54 7.20 19.01
N LEU A 149 -12.23 8.50 19.00
CA LEU A 149 -10.89 8.99 18.71
C LEU A 149 -10.06 9.09 20.00
N LYS A 150 -8.79 8.70 19.91
CA LYS A 150 -7.79 8.78 20.98
C LYS A 150 -6.61 9.61 20.47
N ASP A 151 -6.36 10.79 21.02
CA ASP A 151 -5.42 11.78 20.49
C ASP A 151 -5.67 12.09 19.00
N GLY A 152 -6.95 12.10 18.61
CA GLY A 152 -7.40 12.23 17.22
C GLY A 152 -7.31 10.94 16.38
N TYR A 153 -6.71 9.87 16.89
CA TYR A 153 -6.57 8.59 16.18
C TYR A 153 -7.79 7.70 16.26
N LEU A 154 -8.18 7.08 15.14
CA LEU A 154 -9.03 5.90 15.15
C LEU A 154 -8.21 4.68 15.60
N PHE A 155 -8.06 4.54 16.92
CA PHE A 155 -7.15 3.58 17.54
C PHE A 155 -7.86 2.59 18.48
N ALA A 156 -7.52 1.32 18.32
CA ALA A 156 -7.86 0.23 19.23
C ALA A 156 -6.71 -0.77 19.28
N ASP A 157 -6.46 -1.29 20.48
CA ASP A 157 -5.43 -2.28 20.81
C ASP A 157 -6.00 -3.71 20.99
N ASP A 158 -7.32 -3.87 20.91
CA ASP A 158 -8.03 -5.15 20.71
C ASP A 158 -8.38 -5.38 19.21
N PRO A 159 -8.00 -6.51 18.61
CA PRO A 159 -8.22 -6.75 17.18
C PRO A 159 -9.69 -6.76 16.75
N ASN A 160 -10.62 -7.21 17.61
CA ASN A 160 -12.04 -7.23 17.29
C ASN A 160 -12.65 -5.82 17.31
N ALA A 161 -12.23 -4.98 18.26
CA ALA A 161 -12.59 -3.57 18.32
C ALA A 161 -12.05 -2.81 17.12
N ALA A 162 -10.77 -3.02 16.76
CA ALA A 162 -10.15 -2.39 15.59
C ALA A 162 -10.90 -2.76 14.30
N PHE A 163 -11.23 -4.03 14.10
CA PHE A 163 -12.02 -4.50 12.95
C PHE A 163 -13.42 -3.90 12.92
N ALA A 164 -14.09 -3.79 14.08
CA ALA A 164 -15.40 -3.15 14.18
C ALA A 164 -15.34 -1.68 13.78
N LEU A 165 -14.30 -0.94 14.21
CA LEU A 165 -14.12 0.47 13.88
C LEU A 165 -14.00 0.68 12.37
N VAL A 166 -13.04 0.02 11.71
CA VAL A 166 -12.81 0.22 10.26
C VAL A 166 -13.94 -0.29 9.38
N SER A 167 -14.76 -1.22 9.88
CA SER A 167 -15.85 -1.79 9.09
C SER A 167 -17.17 -1.01 9.20
N GLN A 168 -17.35 -0.22 10.25
CA GLN A 168 -18.64 0.42 10.54
C GLN A 168 -18.55 1.95 10.70
N VAL A 169 -17.39 2.50 11.08
CA VAL A 169 -17.22 3.94 11.26
C VAL A 169 -17.06 4.59 9.89
N GLU A 170 -17.89 5.60 9.64
CA GLU A 170 -17.79 6.51 8.51
C GLU A 170 -17.53 7.92 9.07
N LEU A 171 -16.98 8.81 8.25
CA LEU A 171 -16.69 10.18 8.69
C LEU A 171 -17.92 10.97 9.13
N LYS A 172 -19.12 10.66 8.63
CA LYS A 172 -20.37 11.28 9.11
C LYS A 172 -20.70 10.97 10.57
N HIS A 173 -20.08 9.93 11.15
CA HIS A 173 -20.21 9.58 12.58
C HIS A 173 -19.24 10.39 13.45
N LEU A 174 -18.26 11.08 12.83
CA LEU A 174 -17.20 11.79 13.52
C LEU A 174 -17.24 13.30 13.21
N PHE A 175 -17.70 13.70 12.03
CA PHE A 175 -17.60 15.09 11.60
C PHE A 175 -18.90 15.60 10.96
N ARG A 176 -19.17 16.88 11.21
CA ARG A 176 -20.21 17.69 10.54
C ARG A 176 -19.62 18.89 9.80
N GLU A 177 -18.38 19.23 10.12
CA GLU A 177 -17.60 20.33 9.59
C GLU A 177 -17.38 20.15 8.09
N ASP A 178 -17.35 21.24 7.34
CA ASP A 178 -17.22 21.20 5.88
C ASP A 178 -15.82 20.76 5.43
N LYS A 179 -14.82 21.00 6.28
CA LYS A 179 -13.41 20.67 6.06
C LYS A 179 -12.85 19.91 7.24
N ILE A 180 -12.10 18.88 6.93
CA ILE A 180 -11.33 18.09 7.90
C ILE A 180 -9.95 17.80 7.34
N TRP A 181 -9.03 17.41 8.21
CA TRP A 181 -7.77 16.81 7.82
C TRP A 181 -7.69 15.36 8.29
N VAL A 182 -6.89 14.57 7.57
CA VAL A 182 -6.49 13.22 7.96
C VAL A 182 -4.98 13.09 7.84
N GLN A 183 -4.35 12.58 8.90
CA GLN A 183 -2.94 12.24 8.89
C GLN A 183 -2.78 10.73 8.74
N ARG A 184 -2.06 10.30 7.70
CA ARG A 184 -1.79 8.90 7.38
C ARG A 184 -0.35 8.74 6.92
N GLY A 185 0.40 7.92 7.63
CA GLY A 185 1.85 7.85 7.43
C GLY A 185 2.47 9.24 7.67
N PRO A 186 3.42 9.69 6.84
CA PRO A 186 4.09 10.97 7.05
C PRO A 186 3.26 12.16 6.54
N HIS A 187 2.10 11.92 5.93
CA HIS A 187 1.35 12.93 5.20
C HIS A 187 0.09 13.37 5.95
N THR A 188 -0.21 14.65 5.85
CA THR A 188 -1.51 15.23 6.17
C THR A 188 -2.23 15.56 4.87
N TYR A 189 -3.45 15.06 4.73
CA TYR A 189 -4.34 15.34 3.61
C TYR A 189 -5.56 16.11 4.10
N HIS A 190 -6.20 16.82 3.19
CA HIS A 190 -7.40 17.59 3.45
C HIS A 190 -8.59 16.99 2.70
N ALA A 191 -9.76 17.07 3.31
CA ALA A 191 -10.99 16.60 2.69
C ALA A 191 -12.15 17.56 2.93
N GLU A 192 -13.00 17.67 1.90
CA GLU A 192 -14.20 18.50 1.90
C GLU A 192 -15.46 17.65 1.86
N ARG A 193 -16.45 18.07 2.63
CA ARG A 193 -17.76 17.44 2.70
C ARG A 193 -18.59 17.78 1.46
N ARG A 194 -19.14 16.77 0.79
CA ARG A 194 -20.01 16.91 -0.39
C ARG A 194 -21.47 16.51 -0.07
N PRO A 195 -22.45 16.87 -0.93
CA PRO A 195 -23.83 16.41 -0.79
C PRO A 195 -23.91 14.89 -0.58
N GLY A 196 -24.70 14.45 0.40
CA GLY A 196 -24.74 13.04 0.83
C GLY A 196 -23.91 12.71 2.08
N LYS A 197 -23.34 13.72 2.75
CA LYS A 197 -22.58 13.59 4.03
C LYS A 197 -21.29 12.77 3.90
N ARG A 198 -20.67 12.75 2.72
CA ARG A 198 -19.39 12.07 2.45
C ARG A 198 -18.28 13.10 2.28
N TYR A 199 -17.06 12.70 2.57
CA TYR A 199 -15.88 13.55 2.43
C TYR A 199 -15.01 13.07 1.27
N TYR A 200 -14.40 14.02 0.56
CA TYR A 200 -13.56 13.74 -0.60
C TYR A 200 -12.25 14.51 -0.46
N TYR A 201 -11.13 13.86 -0.78
CA TYR A 201 -9.82 14.51 -0.73
C TYR A 201 -9.79 15.76 -1.63
N THR A 202 -9.20 16.83 -1.13
CA THR A 202 -9.00 18.08 -1.86
C THR A 202 -7.57 18.23 -2.38
N ASP A 203 -6.64 17.45 -1.85
CA ASP A 203 -5.22 17.48 -2.16
C ASP A 203 -4.61 16.07 -2.20
N GLY A 204 -3.29 16.00 -2.40
CA GLY A 204 -2.55 14.75 -2.47
C GLY A 204 -2.86 13.90 -3.72
N PRO A 205 -2.32 12.67 -3.79
CA PRO A 205 -2.50 11.80 -4.93
C PRO A 205 -3.91 11.19 -5.04
N LEU A 206 -4.73 11.33 -4.01
CA LEU A 206 -6.12 10.82 -3.96
C LEU A 206 -7.15 11.93 -4.18
N ARG A 207 -6.73 13.12 -4.64
CA ARG A 207 -7.63 14.25 -4.85
C ARG A 207 -8.85 13.86 -5.69
N GLY A 208 -10.03 14.14 -5.15
CA GLY A 208 -11.30 13.83 -5.79
C GLY A 208 -11.93 12.50 -5.37
N GLU A 209 -11.16 11.60 -4.76
CA GLU A 209 -11.62 10.31 -4.24
C GLU A 209 -12.32 10.45 -2.88
N GLU A 210 -13.22 9.51 -2.58
CA GLU A 210 -13.89 9.45 -1.28
C GLU A 210 -12.88 9.12 -0.17
N LEU A 211 -12.86 9.92 0.90
CA LEU A 211 -12.03 9.66 2.07
C LEU A 211 -12.69 8.58 2.92
N LEU A 212 -12.02 7.44 3.00
CA LEU A 212 -12.40 6.32 3.85
C LEU A 212 -11.56 6.29 5.12
N VAL A 213 -12.17 5.81 6.19
CA VAL A 213 -11.56 5.72 7.51
C VAL A 213 -10.76 4.42 7.61
N LEU A 214 -9.46 4.53 7.88
CA LEU A 214 -8.58 3.40 8.17
C LEU A 214 -8.23 3.34 9.65
N HIS A 215 -7.78 2.17 10.11
CA HIS A 215 -7.20 2.06 11.45
C HIS A 215 -5.90 2.86 11.48
N LEU A 216 -5.63 3.50 12.62
CA LEU A 216 -4.46 4.35 12.85
C LEU A 216 -4.45 5.70 12.11
N ASP A 217 -5.51 6.02 11.36
CA ASP A 217 -5.69 7.37 10.84
C ASP A 217 -5.89 8.35 12.01
N ARG A 218 -5.24 9.51 11.93
CA ARG A 218 -5.52 10.65 12.82
C ARG A 218 -6.40 11.65 12.09
N PHE A 219 -7.39 12.20 12.76
CA PHE A 219 -8.29 13.19 12.19
C PHE A 219 -8.41 14.41 13.07
N GLY A 220 -8.77 15.53 12.45
CA GLY A 220 -9.19 16.72 13.16
C GLY A 220 -9.79 17.77 12.23
N THR A 221 -10.03 18.94 12.81
CA THR A 221 -10.53 20.14 12.16
C THR A 221 -9.49 21.25 12.34
N GLY A 222 -9.45 22.24 11.44
CA GLY A 222 -8.43 23.29 11.51
C GLY A 222 -7.05 22.79 11.08
N GLU A 223 -6.00 23.19 11.79
CA GLU A 223 -4.64 22.68 11.60
C GLU A 223 -4.30 21.67 12.71
N PRO A 224 -3.46 20.66 12.45
CA PRO A 224 -2.99 19.73 13.48
C PRO A 224 -2.08 20.47 14.48
N GLU A 225 -2.50 20.55 15.74
CA GLU A 225 -1.77 21.29 16.79
C GLU A 225 -0.60 20.49 17.37
N ASP A 226 -0.83 19.22 17.73
CA ASP A 226 0.20 18.37 18.32
C ASP A 226 0.94 17.51 17.28
N PRO A 227 2.23 17.21 17.50
CA PRO A 227 2.95 16.21 16.71
C PRO A 227 2.24 14.84 16.73
N PRO A 228 2.28 14.07 15.63
CA PRO A 228 1.75 12.71 15.60
C PRO A 228 2.50 11.78 16.57
N LEU A 229 1.76 10.82 17.12
CA LEU A 229 2.31 9.75 17.97
C LEU A 229 2.87 8.58 17.15
N HIS A 230 2.44 8.41 15.91
CA HIS A 230 2.94 7.35 15.04
C HIS A 230 4.21 7.77 14.29
N ARG A 231 4.91 6.77 13.78
CA ARG A 231 6.11 6.86 12.94
C ARG A 231 5.93 5.98 11.71
N ASP A 232 6.22 6.53 10.54
CA ASP A 232 6.07 5.86 9.25
C ASP A 232 7.24 4.92 8.96
N ILE A 233 7.13 3.69 9.45
CA ILE A 233 8.11 2.64 9.16
C ILE A 233 7.99 2.18 7.70
N ARG A 234 6.80 2.26 7.11
CA ARG A 234 6.59 1.89 5.72
C ARG A 234 7.43 2.78 4.81
N GLY A 235 7.32 4.10 4.91
CA GLY A 235 8.17 5.04 4.15
C GLY A 235 9.66 4.78 4.33
N LEU A 236 10.11 4.55 5.58
CA LEU A 236 11.51 4.17 5.86
C LEU A 236 11.92 2.88 5.13
N GLN A 237 11.04 1.87 5.08
CA GLN A 237 11.28 0.64 4.33
C GLN A 237 11.39 0.90 2.82
N TYR A 238 10.56 1.78 2.26
CA TYR A 238 10.66 2.15 0.84
C TYR A 238 11.93 2.93 0.52
N GLN A 239 12.42 3.76 1.44
CA GLN A 239 13.67 4.47 1.27
C GLN A 239 14.87 3.52 1.36
N LEU A 240 14.96 2.74 2.43
CA LEU A 240 16.15 1.95 2.75
C LEU A 240 16.15 0.54 2.17
N GLY A 241 14.98 0.00 1.84
CA GLY A 241 14.82 -1.34 1.27
C GLY A 241 15.09 -2.50 2.22
N PHE A 242 14.99 -2.35 3.53
CA PHE A 242 15.11 -3.50 4.45
C PHE A 242 13.88 -4.43 4.34
N SER A 243 14.04 -5.72 4.65
CA SER A 243 12.94 -6.69 4.60
C SER A 243 12.17 -6.82 5.91
N LYS A 244 12.81 -6.51 7.04
CA LYS A 244 12.22 -6.58 8.39
C LYS A 244 12.93 -5.61 9.34
N MET A 245 12.22 -5.14 10.37
CA MET A 245 12.75 -4.25 11.41
C MET A 245 12.42 -4.82 12.80
N ASN A 246 13.44 -4.94 13.65
CA ASN A 246 13.26 -5.32 15.06
C ASN A 246 13.53 -4.09 15.93
N VAL A 247 12.48 -3.47 16.45
CA VAL A 247 12.57 -2.30 17.33
C VAL A 247 13.17 -2.70 18.68
N ARG A 248 14.14 -1.93 19.17
CA ARG A 248 14.83 -2.17 20.46
C ARG A 248 14.60 -1.06 21.48
N HIS A 249 14.55 0.19 21.01
CA HIS A 249 14.42 1.37 21.85
C HIS A 249 13.66 2.44 21.10
N ILE A 250 12.76 3.15 21.78
CA ILE A 250 11.96 4.23 21.22
C ILE A 250 12.10 5.43 22.14
N THR A 251 12.34 6.60 21.58
CA THR A 251 12.28 7.89 22.28
C THR A 251 11.39 8.84 21.47
N ALA A 252 11.26 10.10 21.89
CA ALA A 252 10.52 11.08 21.11
C ALA A 252 11.16 11.32 19.72
N ASP A 253 12.50 11.37 19.70
CA ASP A 253 13.29 11.83 18.54
C ASP A 253 14.09 10.70 17.86
N TYR A 254 14.17 9.51 18.47
CA TYR A 254 14.97 8.42 17.95
C TYR A 254 14.30 7.06 18.09
N ILE A 255 14.62 6.17 17.15
CA ILE A 255 14.37 4.72 17.25
C ILE A 255 15.69 4.00 17.08
N VAL A 256 16.00 3.09 18.00
CA VAL A 256 17.06 2.10 17.81
C VAL A 256 16.40 0.79 17.38
N ALA A 257 16.82 0.25 16.25
CA ALA A 257 16.30 -0.99 15.72
C ALA A 257 17.38 -1.79 15.00
N ASN A 258 17.15 -3.08 14.80
CA ASN A 258 17.94 -3.86 13.85
C ASN A 258 17.18 -3.91 12.52
N LEU A 259 17.80 -3.50 11.43
CA LEU A 259 17.24 -3.57 10.08
C LEU A 259 17.78 -4.81 9.37
N ARG A 260 16.90 -5.60 8.73
CA ARG A 260 17.27 -6.83 8.02
C ARG A 260 17.50 -6.57 6.53
N TYR A 261 18.69 -6.90 6.05
CA TYR A 261 19.09 -6.87 4.64
C TYR A 261 19.47 -8.28 4.19
N GLY A 262 18.51 -9.01 3.62
CA GLY A 262 18.65 -10.44 3.33
C GLY A 262 18.77 -11.24 4.63
N ASN A 263 19.92 -11.87 4.85
CA ASN A 263 20.21 -12.61 6.09
C ASN A 263 20.98 -11.77 7.13
N LEU A 264 21.40 -10.54 6.76
CA LEU A 264 22.15 -9.65 7.65
C LEU A 264 21.19 -8.80 8.48
N TRP A 265 21.48 -8.65 9.77
CA TRP A 265 20.85 -7.66 10.65
C TRP A 265 21.87 -6.58 11.00
N ALA A 266 21.54 -5.33 10.70
CA ALA A 266 22.35 -4.17 11.03
C ALA A 266 21.69 -3.38 12.17
N PRO A 267 22.35 -3.17 13.32
CA PRO A 267 21.89 -2.21 14.32
C PRO A 267 21.92 -0.80 13.73
N SER A 268 20.83 -0.07 13.91
CA SER A 268 20.60 1.22 13.26
C SER A 268 20.07 2.23 14.28
N VAL A 269 20.55 3.47 14.14
CA VAL A 269 19.96 4.64 14.78
C VAL A 269 19.14 5.36 13.73
N ILE A 270 17.86 5.53 14.02
CA ILE A 270 16.89 6.16 13.13
C ILE A 270 16.42 7.43 13.83
N ARG A 271 16.59 8.57 13.16
CA ARG A 271 16.08 9.85 13.61
C ARG A 271 14.60 9.94 13.25
N SER A 272 13.84 10.51 14.17
CA SER A 272 12.44 10.80 14.00
C SER A 272 12.24 12.31 13.90
N ASP A 273 11.46 12.73 12.92
CA ASP A 273 10.97 14.10 12.79
C ASP A 273 9.46 14.03 12.55
N SER A 274 8.68 14.31 13.60
CA SER A 274 7.23 14.09 13.58
C SER A 274 6.91 12.62 13.20
N ALA A 275 6.09 12.37 12.18
CA ALA A 275 5.82 11.01 11.68
C ALA A 275 6.92 10.44 10.77
N THR A 276 7.82 11.29 10.22
CA THR A 276 8.84 10.88 9.26
C THR A 276 10.03 10.26 9.98
N LEU A 277 10.60 9.21 9.37
CA LEU A 277 11.80 8.55 9.86
C LEU A 277 12.93 8.68 8.84
N GLU A 278 14.16 8.87 9.34
CA GLU A 278 15.37 8.92 8.53
C GLU A 278 16.46 8.06 9.19
N LEU A 279 17.20 7.31 8.38
CA LEU A 279 18.38 6.60 8.87
C LEU A 279 19.49 7.57 9.21
N GLU A 280 19.88 7.65 10.48
CA GLU A 280 21.02 8.47 10.91
C GLU A 280 22.34 7.72 10.70
N CYS A 281 22.43 6.48 11.19
CA CYS A 281 23.60 5.65 10.99
C CYS A 281 23.31 4.15 11.19
N GLU A 282 24.21 3.30 10.71
CA GLU A 282 24.15 1.84 10.89
C GLU A 282 25.51 1.30 11.33
N VAL A 283 25.49 0.35 12.27
CA VAL A 283 26.66 -0.40 12.69
C VAL A 283 26.90 -1.54 11.70
N ILE A 284 27.61 -1.23 10.62
CA ILE A 284 28.01 -2.19 9.58
C ILE A 284 29.52 -2.23 9.42
N SER A 285 30.10 -3.43 9.31
CA SER A 285 31.52 -3.57 9.01
C SER A 285 31.81 -3.23 7.54
N HIS A 286 33.08 -2.94 7.23
CA HIS A 286 33.51 -2.72 5.85
C HIS A 286 33.15 -3.90 4.92
N SER A 287 33.31 -5.14 5.40
CA SER A 287 32.98 -6.35 4.64
C SER A 287 31.48 -6.53 4.42
N MET A 288 30.63 -5.99 5.30
CA MET A 288 29.17 -6.05 5.18
C MET A 288 28.59 -4.96 4.30
N LYS A 289 29.27 -3.82 4.16
CA LYS A 289 28.76 -2.66 3.42
C LYS A 289 28.37 -3.00 1.98
N SER A 290 29.23 -3.72 1.26
CA SER A 290 28.94 -4.13 -0.12
C SER A 290 27.72 -5.05 -0.24
N MET A 291 27.47 -5.90 0.77
CA MET A 291 26.29 -6.77 0.81
C MET A 291 25.01 -5.96 1.07
N VAL A 292 25.05 -4.99 1.99
CA VAL A 292 23.92 -4.08 2.24
C VAL A 292 23.63 -3.25 0.99
N ASP A 293 24.65 -2.63 0.38
CA ASP A 293 24.48 -1.79 -0.81
C ASP A 293 23.92 -2.61 -1.99
N ALA A 294 24.41 -3.83 -2.21
CA ALA A 294 23.88 -4.73 -3.22
C ALA A 294 22.42 -5.13 -2.94
N PHE A 295 22.08 -5.41 -1.69
CA PHE A 295 20.71 -5.72 -1.30
C PHE A 295 19.78 -4.52 -1.51
N ARG A 296 20.18 -3.31 -1.08
CA ARG A 296 19.43 -2.07 -1.30
C ARG A 296 19.19 -1.80 -2.78
N ALA A 297 20.20 -1.97 -3.62
CA ALA A 297 20.08 -1.81 -5.07
C ALA A 297 19.11 -2.84 -5.67
N SER A 298 19.20 -4.10 -5.24
CA SER A 298 18.27 -5.16 -5.65
C SER A 298 16.83 -4.87 -5.24
N GLU A 299 16.62 -4.46 -3.99
CA GLU A 299 15.30 -4.12 -3.48
C GLU A 299 14.73 -2.85 -4.12
N ALA A 300 15.56 -1.84 -4.44
CA ALA A 300 15.11 -0.65 -5.15
C ALA A 300 14.61 -0.96 -6.58
N ARG A 301 15.24 -1.94 -7.24
CA ARG A 301 14.76 -2.48 -8.53
C ARG A 301 13.43 -3.21 -8.37
N ARG A 302 13.37 -4.14 -7.40
CA ARG A 302 12.13 -4.87 -7.07
C ARG A 302 10.97 -3.92 -6.77
N ARG A 303 11.18 -2.92 -5.89
CA ARG A 303 10.13 -1.97 -5.49
C ARG A 303 9.56 -1.22 -6.68
N ARG A 304 10.39 -0.75 -7.60
CA ARG A 304 9.93 -0.09 -8.83
C ARG A 304 9.13 -1.04 -9.73
N ALA A 305 9.59 -2.29 -9.92
CA ALA A 305 8.84 -3.28 -10.69
C ALA A 305 7.46 -3.59 -10.07
N VAL A 306 7.42 -3.81 -8.75
CA VAL A 306 6.18 -4.07 -7.99
C VAL A 306 5.27 -2.84 -8.00
N GLN A 307 5.81 -1.62 -7.93
CA GLN A 307 5.01 -0.40 -7.99
C GLN A 307 4.34 -0.24 -9.37
N GLY A 308 4.97 -0.68 -10.46
CA GLY A 308 4.35 -0.73 -11.78
C GLY A 308 3.13 -1.67 -11.80
N LEU A 309 3.25 -2.83 -11.16
CA LEU A 309 2.11 -3.73 -10.97
C LEU A 309 1.01 -3.08 -10.10
N ARG A 310 1.37 -2.42 -8.99
CA ARG A 310 0.39 -1.75 -8.12
C ARG A 310 -0.37 -0.64 -8.82
N ASN A 311 0.29 0.16 -9.65
CA ASN A 311 -0.38 1.19 -10.44
C ASN A 311 -1.45 0.56 -11.34
N ALA A 312 -1.11 -0.53 -12.06
CA ALA A 312 -2.07 -1.28 -12.87
C ALA A 312 -3.20 -1.93 -12.06
N MET A 313 -2.94 -2.36 -10.82
CA MET A 313 -3.99 -2.86 -9.92
C MET A 313 -4.94 -1.72 -9.51
N LEU A 314 -4.41 -0.55 -9.15
CA LEU A 314 -5.20 0.61 -8.74
C LEU A 314 -6.04 1.16 -9.88
N GLU A 315 -5.50 1.22 -11.09
CA GLU A 315 -6.26 1.62 -12.30
C GLU A 315 -7.45 0.68 -12.56
N GLN A 316 -7.27 -0.64 -12.40
CA GLN A 316 -8.38 -1.60 -12.53
C GLN A 316 -9.45 -1.45 -11.44
N ILE A 317 -9.07 -0.98 -10.24
CA ILE A 317 -10.01 -0.69 -9.15
C ILE A 317 -10.78 0.59 -9.45
N ASP A 318 -10.09 1.66 -9.84
CA ASP A 318 -10.69 2.93 -10.27
C ASP A 318 -11.66 2.74 -11.45
N GLU A 319 -11.32 1.86 -12.39
CA GLU A 319 -12.21 1.50 -13.51
C GLU A 319 -13.45 0.70 -13.07
N HIS A 320 -13.47 0.15 -11.86
CA HIS A 320 -14.56 -0.69 -11.35
C HIS A 320 -14.94 -1.83 -12.32
N LEU A 321 -13.93 -2.49 -12.90
CA LEU A 321 -14.15 -3.48 -13.95
C LEU A 321 -15.17 -4.57 -13.53
N PRO A 322 -16.12 -4.92 -14.40
CA PRO A 322 -17.19 -5.82 -14.02
C PRO A 322 -16.64 -7.24 -13.83
N PHE A 323 -17.17 -7.95 -12.84
CA PHE A 323 -16.91 -9.38 -12.72
C PHE A 323 -17.59 -10.13 -13.88
N ASP A 324 -16.92 -11.14 -14.42
CA ASP A 324 -17.41 -11.93 -15.56
C ASP A 324 -18.42 -13.00 -15.10
N GLU A 325 -19.45 -12.54 -14.41
CA GLU A 325 -20.62 -13.29 -13.91
C GLU A 325 -21.89 -12.52 -14.31
N PRO A 326 -22.87 -13.16 -14.95
CA PRO A 326 -24.17 -12.55 -15.24
C PRO A 326 -24.88 -12.07 -13.97
N LYS A 327 -25.63 -10.96 -14.01
CA LYS A 327 -26.28 -10.42 -12.80
C LYS A 327 -27.41 -11.34 -12.28
N ARG A 328 -27.95 -12.20 -13.14
CA ARG A 328 -28.96 -13.21 -12.81
C ARG A 328 -28.44 -14.59 -13.20
N GLU A 329 -27.74 -15.21 -12.27
CA GLU A 329 -27.32 -16.62 -12.38
C GLU A 329 -27.59 -17.38 -11.08
N TYR A 330 -27.99 -18.65 -11.20
CA TYR A 330 -27.90 -19.62 -10.10
C TYR A 330 -26.71 -20.53 -10.38
N GLY A 331 -25.59 -20.32 -9.69
CA GLY A 331 -24.35 -21.08 -9.85
C GLY A 331 -23.25 -20.33 -10.64
N HIS A 332 -22.25 -21.06 -11.13
CA HIS A 332 -21.05 -20.55 -11.83
C HIS A 332 -20.87 -21.21 -13.21
N GLN A 333 -21.97 -21.58 -13.86
CA GLN A 333 -21.96 -22.26 -15.15
C GLN A 333 -21.65 -21.30 -16.30
N TRP A 334 -21.96 -20.01 -16.13
CA TRP A 334 -21.76 -18.97 -17.15
C TRP A 334 -20.64 -17.99 -16.83
N ASP A 335 -19.89 -18.21 -15.75
CA ASP A 335 -18.65 -17.50 -15.44
C ASP A 335 -17.70 -17.52 -16.66
N GLY A 336 -17.14 -16.35 -17.00
CA GLY A 336 -16.19 -16.21 -18.09
C GLY A 336 -16.81 -15.95 -19.47
N LYS A 337 -18.14 -15.97 -19.60
CA LYS A 337 -18.85 -15.82 -20.90
C LYS A 337 -19.11 -14.37 -21.29
N LEU A 338 -19.25 -13.45 -20.33
CA LEU A 338 -19.48 -12.04 -20.61
C LEU A 338 -18.27 -11.42 -21.32
N ARG A 339 -17.02 -11.78 -20.99
CA ARG A 339 -15.84 -11.20 -21.68
C ARG A 339 -15.84 -11.51 -23.18
N THR A 340 -16.27 -12.71 -23.59
CA THR A 340 -16.40 -13.06 -25.01
C THR A 340 -17.50 -12.25 -25.70
N ARG A 341 -18.63 -12.02 -25.03
CA ARG A 341 -19.72 -11.19 -25.56
C ARG A 341 -19.32 -9.71 -25.64
N TRP A 342 -18.67 -9.22 -24.60
CA TRP A 342 -18.08 -7.90 -24.53
C TRP A 342 -17.08 -7.67 -25.67
N PHE A 343 -16.14 -8.59 -25.89
CA PHE A 343 -15.13 -8.47 -26.94
C PHE A 343 -15.77 -8.35 -28.34
N ASN A 344 -16.75 -9.20 -28.63
CA ASN A 344 -17.50 -9.11 -29.89
C ASN A 344 -18.25 -7.79 -30.06
N ALA A 345 -18.78 -7.22 -28.98
CA ALA A 345 -19.47 -5.94 -29.01
C ALA A 345 -18.49 -4.78 -29.19
N TYR A 346 -17.38 -4.82 -28.47
CA TYR A 346 -16.27 -3.86 -28.54
C TYR A 346 -15.69 -3.79 -29.95
N MET A 347 -15.31 -4.93 -30.54
CA MET A 347 -14.75 -4.98 -31.90
C MET A 347 -15.72 -4.51 -32.98
N ARG A 348 -17.03 -4.55 -32.72
CA ARG A 348 -18.08 -4.02 -33.61
C ARG A 348 -18.43 -2.55 -33.32
N GLY A 349 -17.69 -1.87 -32.46
CA GLY A 349 -17.95 -0.48 -32.08
C GLY A 349 -19.28 -0.26 -31.33
N ARG A 350 -19.85 -1.31 -30.72
CA ARG A 350 -21.11 -1.20 -29.98
C ARG A 350 -20.86 -0.55 -28.62
N ARG A 351 -21.88 0.15 -28.11
CA ARG A 351 -21.85 0.77 -26.76
C ARG A 351 -22.30 -0.17 -25.64
N SER A 352 -22.97 -1.26 -26.01
CA SER A 352 -23.56 -2.24 -25.09
C SER A 352 -23.79 -3.57 -25.79
N TYR A 353 -24.03 -4.61 -25.01
CA TYR A 353 -24.44 -5.93 -25.48
C TYR A 353 -25.45 -6.55 -24.52
N ASP A 354 -26.25 -7.48 -25.03
CA ASP A 354 -27.23 -8.21 -24.25
C ASP A 354 -26.77 -9.64 -24.02
N PHE A 355 -27.00 -10.15 -22.82
CA PHE A 355 -26.75 -11.54 -22.45
C PHE A 355 -27.83 -11.98 -21.45
N GLN A 356 -28.53 -13.09 -21.75
CA GLN A 356 -29.61 -13.63 -20.91
C GLN A 356 -30.68 -12.59 -20.51
N GLY A 357 -31.08 -11.72 -21.45
CA GLY A 357 -32.11 -10.70 -21.21
C GLY A 357 -31.61 -9.47 -20.43
N GLU A 358 -30.32 -9.39 -20.11
CA GLU A 358 -29.72 -8.26 -19.42
C GLU A 358 -28.76 -7.50 -20.31
N ARG A 359 -28.78 -6.17 -20.16
CA ARG A 359 -27.90 -5.25 -20.90
C ARG A 359 -26.65 -4.91 -20.10
N TYR A 360 -25.51 -5.07 -20.74
CA TYR A 360 -24.17 -4.78 -20.25
C TYR A 360 -23.54 -3.65 -21.07
N ARG A 361 -22.69 -2.85 -20.45
CA ARG A 361 -21.99 -1.75 -21.12
C ARG A 361 -20.66 -2.23 -21.68
N VAL A 362 -20.25 -1.65 -22.81
CA VAL A 362 -18.90 -1.87 -23.34
C VAL A 362 -17.91 -0.85 -22.75
N PHE A 363 -18.39 0.36 -22.47
CA PHE A 363 -17.62 1.46 -21.93
C PHE A 363 -18.29 2.05 -20.68
N ASP A 364 -17.51 2.66 -19.78
CA ASP A 364 -18.05 3.44 -18.67
C ASP A 364 -18.52 4.83 -19.12
N ARG A 365 -18.72 5.74 -18.16
CA ARG A 365 -19.19 7.10 -18.44
C ARG A 365 -18.08 7.96 -19.05
N GLU A 366 -16.84 7.68 -18.68
CA GLU A 366 -15.60 8.34 -19.11
C GLU A 366 -15.14 7.83 -20.49
N GLY A 367 -15.72 6.73 -20.97
CA GLY A 367 -15.42 6.13 -22.26
C GLY A 367 -14.33 5.06 -22.20
N ARG A 368 -13.90 4.64 -21.00
CA ARG A 368 -12.93 3.56 -20.81
C ARG A 368 -13.59 2.20 -21.03
N ALA A 369 -12.84 1.25 -21.56
CA ALA A 369 -13.31 -0.09 -21.83
C ALA A 369 -13.64 -0.86 -20.54
N GLN A 370 -14.86 -1.37 -20.43
CA GLN A 370 -15.36 -2.10 -19.26
C GLN A 370 -15.26 -3.61 -19.47
N THR A 371 -14.03 -4.10 -19.58
CA THR A 371 -13.73 -5.50 -19.88
C THR A 371 -14.09 -6.41 -18.69
N PRO A 372 -15.02 -7.37 -18.84
CA PRO A 372 -15.33 -8.32 -17.76
C PRO A 372 -14.13 -9.19 -17.38
N GLN A 373 -14.00 -9.47 -16.08
CA GLN A 373 -12.87 -10.19 -15.51
C GLN A 373 -13.33 -11.25 -14.49
N VAL A 374 -12.69 -12.42 -14.50
CA VAL A 374 -12.62 -13.32 -13.34
C VAL A 374 -11.33 -13.09 -12.54
N CYS A 375 -11.16 -13.76 -11.40
CA CYS A 375 -9.98 -13.63 -10.52
C CYS A 375 -8.63 -13.73 -11.27
N ILE A 376 -8.50 -14.67 -12.21
CA ILE A 376 -7.25 -14.88 -12.97
C ILE A 376 -7.05 -13.82 -14.06
N ASP A 377 -8.13 -13.27 -14.64
CA ASP A 377 -8.02 -12.19 -15.61
C ASP A 377 -7.44 -10.93 -14.95
N PHE A 378 -7.80 -10.66 -13.69
CA PHE A 378 -7.19 -9.55 -12.95
C PHE A 378 -5.67 -9.70 -12.85
N LEU A 379 -5.15 -10.90 -12.63
CA LEU A 379 -3.69 -11.13 -12.56
C LEU A 379 -3.01 -10.89 -13.91
N VAL A 380 -3.58 -11.50 -14.95
CA VAL A 380 -3.06 -11.40 -16.33
C VAL A 380 -3.14 -9.96 -16.84
N ASP A 381 -4.31 -9.33 -16.71
CA ASP A 381 -4.55 -7.95 -17.14
C ASP A 381 -3.67 -6.97 -16.33
N THR A 382 -3.36 -7.23 -15.05
CA THR A 382 -2.42 -6.41 -14.26
C THR A 382 -1.02 -6.40 -14.87
N ILE A 383 -0.46 -7.56 -15.19
CA ILE A 383 0.88 -7.68 -15.79
C ILE A 383 0.88 -7.00 -17.17
N GLU A 384 -0.14 -7.25 -17.99
CA GLU A 384 -0.23 -6.67 -19.32
C GLU A 384 -0.36 -5.15 -19.30
N ARG A 385 -1.19 -4.60 -18.40
CA ARG A 385 -1.36 -3.15 -18.20
C ARG A 385 -0.09 -2.50 -17.68
N ALA A 386 0.57 -3.12 -16.70
CA ALA A 386 1.88 -2.67 -16.23
C ALA A 386 2.95 -2.71 -17.36
N ALA A 387 2.82 -3.64 -18.31
CA ALA A 387 3.65 -3.70 -19.51
C ALA A 387 3.26 -2.68 -20.59
N GLY A 388 2.21 -1.88 -20.39
CA GLY A 388 1.74 -0.85 -21.30
C GLY A 388 0.58 -1.27 -22.22
N SER A 389 -0.05 -2.42 -21.98
CA SER A 389 -1.19 -2.86 -22.78
C SER A 389 -2.51 -2.24 -22.32
N TRP A 390 -3.26 -1.65 -23.26
CA TRP A 390 -4.52 -0.95 -22.96
C TRP A 390 -5.57 -1.14 -24.05
N TRP A 391 -6.82 -1.33 -23.65
CA TRP A 391 -7.94 -1.30 -24.61
C TRP A 391 -8.21 0.15 -25.04
N ASN A 392 -8.35 0.37 -26.34
CA ASN A 392 -8.61 1.70 -26.87
C ASN A 392 -9.95 2.24 -26.36
N VAL A 393 -9.98 3.54 -26.03
CA VAL A 393 -11.16 4.20 -25.46
C VAL A 393 -12.27 4.40 -26.50
N LYS A 394 -13.45 4.76 -26.03
CA LYS A 394 -14.60 5.06 -26.88
C LYS A 394 -14.28 6.21 -27.83
N GLY A 395 -14.48 5.97 -29.13
CA GLY A 395 -14.25 6.95 -30.20
C GLY A 395 -12.99 6.64 -31.02
N GLU A 396 -12.06 5.89 -30.46
CA GLU A 396 -10.93 5.34 -31.18
C GLU A 396 -11.31 4.06 -31.94
N LYS A 397 -10.45 3.64 -32.87
CA LYS A 397 -10.62 2.35 -33.56
C LYS A 397 -10.56 1.22 -32.52
N PRO A 398 -11.56 0.32 -32.45
CA PRO A 398 -11.53 -0.81 -31.53
C PRO A 398 -10.25 -1.62 -31.70
N GLY A 399 -9.56 -1.84 -30.60
CA GLY A 399 -8.27 -2.53 -30.59
C GLY A 399 -7.64 -2.47 -29.22
N ARG A 400 -6.40 -2.91 -29.14
CA ARG A 400 -5.62 -2.85 -27.92
C ARG A 400 -4.25 -2.31 -28.28
N THR A 401 -3.78 -1.28 -27.59
CA THR A 401 -2.36 -0.91 -27.60
C THR A 401 -1.57 -2.08 -27.02
N GLU A 402 -0.57 -2.54 -27.76
CA GLU A 402 0.29 -3.63 -27.30
C GLU A 402 1.42 -3.08 -26.44
N GLY A 403 1.50 -3.61 -25.21
CA GLY A 403 2.64 -3.37 -24.32
C GLY A 403 3.83 -4.27 -24.66
N ARG A 404 4.86 -4.22 -23.81
CA ARG A 404 6.07 -5.04 -23.95
C ARG A 404 5.84 -6.54 -23.69
N PHE A 405 4.70 -6.90 -23.11
CA PHE A 405 4.32 -8.27 -22.82
C PHE A 405 2.83 -8.48 -23.08
N ASN A 406 2.48 -9.65 -23.63
CA ASN A 406 1.13 -9.99 -24.04
C ASN A 406 0.89 -11.51 -23.88
N PHE A 407 -0.07 -11.88 -23.04
CA PHE A 407 -0.45 -13.28 -22.83
C PHE A 407 -1.26 -13.88 -23.99
N ASN A 408 -1.65 -13.07 -24.99
CA ASN A 408 -2.37 -13.56 -26.18
C ASN A 408 -1.54 -14.49 -27.06
N GLN A 409 -0.22 -14.53 -26.85
CA GLN A 409 0.66 -15.51 -27.50
C GLN A 409 0.38 -16.96 -27.04
N PHE A 410 -0.40 -17.13 -25.98
CA PHE A 410 -0.84 -18.41 -25.46
C PHE A 410 -2.34 -18.61 -25.71
N ASP A 411 -2.81 -19.85 -25.51
CA ASP A 411 -4.23 -20.17 -25.54
C ASP A 411 -4.99 -19.46 -24.40
N ARG A 412 -5.67 -18.36 -24.73
CA ARG A 412 -6.49 -17.59 -23.79
C ARG A 412 -7.51 -18.44 -23.05
N ALA A 413 -8.14 -19.43 -23.69
CA ALA A 413 -9.14 -20.25 -23.03
C ALA A 413 -8.52 -21.11 -21.92
N LYS A 414 -7.26 -21.51 -22.09
CA LYS A 414 -6.49 -22.21 -21.04
C LYS A 414 -6.03 -21.24 -19.95
N ILE A 415 -5.48 -20.08 -20.31
CA ILE A 415 -5.00 -19.07 -19.33
C ILE A 415 -6.07 -18.63 -18.36
N ARG A 416 -7.31 -18.50 -18.83
CA ARG A 416 -8.46 -18.09 -17.98
C ARG A 416 -8.86 -19.15 -16.94
N ARG A 417 -8.12 -20.26 -16.85
CA ARG A 417 -8.21 -21.23 -15.76
C ARG A 417 -6.94 -21.15 -14.94
N VAL A 418 -7.08 -21.27 -13.61
CA VAL A 418 -5.94 -21.27 -12.69
C VAL A 418 -4.88 -22.30 -13.08
N GLN A 419 -5.30 -23.50 -13.50
CA GLN A 419 -4.36 -24.53 -13.96
C GLN A 419 -3.56 -24.06 -15.19
N GLY A 420 -4.18 -23.40 -16.16
CA GLY A 420 -3.46 -22.91 -17.34
C GLY A 420 -2.44 -21.83 -17.03
N PHE A 421 -2.74 -20.94 -16.06
CA PHE A 421 -1.74 -19.99 -15.57
C PHE A 421 -0.61 -20.67 -14.79
N LEU A 422 -0.92 -21.67 -13.96
CA LEU A 422 0.09 -22.48 -13.26
C LEU A 422 1.01 -23.22 -14.24
N ASP A 423 0.44 -23.79 -15.30
CA ASP A 423 1.20 -24.48 -16.33
C ASP A 423 2.17 -23.51 -17.02
N ILE A 424 1.73 -22.29 -17.35
CA ILE A 424 2.63 -21.23 -17.86
C ILE A 424 3.71 -20.89 -16.85
N ALA A 425 3.35 -20.67 -15.59
CA ALA A 425 4.30 -20.28 -14.56
C ALA A 425 5.38 -21.36 -14.33
N ARG A 426 5.00 -22.64 -14.42
CA ARG A 426 5.94 -23.78 -14.30
C ARG A 426 6.78 -23.98 -15.56
N ASN A 427 6.20 -23.76 -16.74
CA ASN A 427 6.89 -23.92 -18.02
C ASN A 427 7.80 -22.73 -18.36
N HIS A 428 7.61 -21.58 -17.71
CA HIS A 428 8.44 -20.40 -17.82
C HIS A 428 9.10 -20.05 -16.48
N PRO A 429 10.01 -20.90 -15.96
CA PRO A 429 10.71 -20.65 -14.70
C PRO A 429 11.60 -19.41 -14.75
N GLU A 430 11.93 -18.90 -15.95
CA GLU A 430 12.61 -17.63 -16.17
C GLU A 430 11.70 -16.40 -15.96
N TRP A 431 10.38 -16.59 -15.94
CA TRP A 431 9.39 -15.54 -15.64
C TRP A 431 8.87 -15.65 -14.21
N PHE A 432 8.66 -16.87 -13.72
CA PHE A 432 8.01 -17.11 -12.44
C PHE A 432 8.76 -18.12 -11.58
N GLU A 433 8.70 -17.92 -10.27
CA GLU A 433 9.06 -18.90 -9.25
C GLU A 433 7.75 -19.42 -8.64
N VAL A 434 7.46 -20.71 -8.81
CA VAL A 434 6.26 -21.36 -8.26
C VAL A 434 6.63 -22.13 -7.01
N TYR A 435 5.89 -21.90 -5.93
CA TYR A 435 5.96 -22.67 -4.71
C TYR A 435 4.60 -23.29 -4.41
N ASP A 436 4.56 -24.62 -4.33
CA ASP A 436 3.40 -25.39 -3.92
C ASP A 436 3.43 -25.54 -2.40
N VAL A 437 2.39 -25.06 -1.71
CA VAL A 437 2.29 -25.21 -0.25
C VAL A 437 2.05 -26.70 0.06
N PRO A 438 2.93 -27.35 0.84
CA PRO A 438 2.76 -28.74 1.26
C PRO A 438 1.39 -28.95 1.89
N LYS A 439 0.75 -30.10 1.63
CA LYS A 439 -0.64 -30.32 2.02
C LYS A 439 -0.84 -30.25 3.55
N ASP A 440 0.15 -30.70 4.30
CA ASP A 440 0.25 -30.66 5.75
C ASP A 440 0.55 -29.28 6.34
N GLU A 441 1.05 -28.34 5.51
CA GLU A 441 1.25 -26.93 5.89
C GLU A 441 0.06 -26.04 5.51
N ARG A 442 -0.98 -26.58 4.85
CA ARG A 442 -2.13 -25.78 4.41
C ARG A 442 -3.07 -25.49 5.56
N ILE A 443 -3.26 -24.21 5.84
CA ILE A 443 -4.12 -23.73 6.91
C ILE A 443 -5.37 -23.08 6.31
N PRO A 444 -6.59 -23.51 6.70
CA PRO A 444 -7.81 -22.85 6.26
C PRO A 444 -7.86 -21.39 6.73
N LEU A 445 -8.38 -20.49 5.89
CA LEU A 445 -8.45 -19.06 6.22
C LEU A 445 -9.27 -18.76 7.49
N GLY A 446 -10.21 -19.64 7.84
CA GLY A 446 -11.01 -19.55 9.05
C GLY A 446 -10.21 -19.79 10.34
N GLU A 447 -9.10 -20.54 10.27
CA GLU A 447 -8.17 -20.79 11.37
C GLU A 447 -7.18 -19.62 11.48
N ARG A 448 -7.72 -18.47 11.85
CA ARG A 448 -7.05 -17.16 11.75
C ARG A 448 -5.68 -17.15 12.43
N ASP A 449 -5.62 -17.59 13.68
CA ASP A 449 -4.41 -17.41 14.49
C ASP A 449 -3.27 -18.28 13.93
N GLU A 450 -3.58 -19.53 13.57
CA GLU A 450 -2.65 -20.45 12.91
C GLU A 450 -2.19 -19.92 11.54
N LEU A 451 -3.11 -19.39 10.72
CA LEU A 451 -2.76 -18.84 9.41
C LEU A 451 -1.81 -17.65 9.56
N LEU A 452 -2.12 -16.73 10.46
CA LEU A 452 -1.32 -15.52 10.65
C LEU A 452 0.06 -15.84 11.21
N GLU A 453 0.14 -16.81 12.13
CA GLU A 453 1.41 -17.36 12.61
C GLU A 453 2.23 -17.93 11.46
N TYR A 454 1.66 -18.81 10.64
CA TYR A 454 2.32 -19.35 9.46
C TYR A 454 2.82 -18.26 8.51
N LEU A 455 2.01 -17.24 8.21
CA LEU A 455 2.39 -16.13 7.33
C LEU A 455 3.51 -15.26 7.91
N THR A 456 3.61 -15.17 9.24
CA THR A 456 4.67 -14.44 9.93
C THR A 456 5.98 -15.21 9.87
N ASP A 457 5.93 -16.51 10.19
CA ASP A 457 7.08 -17.40 10.20
C ASP A 457 7.64 -17.63 8.80
N ASN A 458 6.76 -17.58 7.78
CA ASN A 458 7.11 -17.66 6.37
C ASN A 458 7.13 -16.29 5.67
N SER A 459 7.33 -15.18 6.40
CA SER A 459 7.29 -13.83 5.83
C SER A 459 8.21 -13.61 4.62
N ASP A 460 9.39 -14.25 4.58
CA ASP A 460 10.29 -14.16 3.42
C ASP A 460 9.74 -14.79 2.13
N ARG A 461 8.81 -15.74 2.28
CA ARG A 461 8.16 -16.48 1.20
C ARG A 461 7.02 -15.71 0.55
N TYR A 462 6.42 -14.76 1.26
CA TYR A 462 5.22 -14.03 0.86
C TYR A 462 5.51 -12.52 0.81
N ARG A 463 5.84 -12.01 -0.37
CA ARG A 463 6.29 -10.62 -0.57
C ARG A 463 5.32 -9.81 -1.44
N PRO A 464 5.31 -8.47 -1.33
CA PRO A 464 4.52 -7.65 -2.24
C PRO A 464 4.86 -7.90 -3.70
N GLY A 465 3.84 -8.08 -4.53
CA GLY A 465 3.94 -8.48 -5.93
C GLY A 465 3.89 -10.00 -6.17
N ASP A 466 4.01 -10.83 -5.13
CA ASP A 466 3.73 -12.26 -5.24
C ASP A 466 2.24 -12.49 -5.48
N ILE A 467 1.92 -13.53 -6.24
CA ILE A 467 0.56 -14.02 -6.45
C ILE A 467 0.33 -15.17 -5.48
N VAL A 468 -0.79 -15.16 -4.77
CA VAL A 468 -1.27 -16.27 -3.96
C VAL A 468 -2.55 -16.84 -4.56
N MET A 469 -2.61 -18.17 -4.64
CA MET A 469 -3.81 -18.89 -5.03
C MET A 469 -4.38 -19.60 -3.82
N ILE A 470 -5.66 -19.34 -3.55
CA ILE A 470 -6.40 -20.03 -2.50
C ILE A 470 -7.40 -21.00 -3.13
N GLN A 471 -7.59 -22.16 -2.50
CA GLN A 471 -8.52 -23.17 -2.99
C GLN A 471 -9.33 -23.77 -1.83
N GLY A 472 -10.62 -23.98 -2.06
CA GLY A 472 -11.46 -24.74 -1.15
C GLY A 472 -12.82 -25.00 -1.77
N TYR A 473 -13.70 -25.64 -1.00
CA TYR A 473 -15.05 -25.95 -1.46
C TYR A 473 -15.89 -24.69 -1.64
N THR A 474 -16.78 -24.72 -2.62
CA THR A 474 -17.72 -23.62 -2.80
C THR A 474 -18.80 -23.65 -1.72
N PRO A 475 -19.36 -22.49 -1.33
CA PRO A 475 -20.48 -22.44 -0.39
C PRO A 475 -21.73 -23.20 -0.87
N TRP A 476 -21.99 -23.23 -2.18
CA TRP A 476 -23.18 -23.84 -2.79
C TRP A 476 -23.01 -25.30 -3.20
N ASP A 477 -21.77 -25.80 -3.33
CA ASP A 477 -21.49 -27.19 -3.67
C ASP A 477 -20.28 -27.72 -2.88
N ARG A 478 -20.56 -28.63 -1.94
CA ARG A 478 -19.55 -29.25 -1.08
C ARG A 478 -18.61 -30.20 -1.82
N HIS A 479 -18.85 -30.51 -3.08
CA HIS A 479 -18.00 -31.39 -3.89
C HIS A 479 -17.16 -30.62 -4.90
N THR A 480 -17.51 -29.37 -5.20
CA THR A 480 -16.76 -28.54 -6.14
C THR A 480 -15.73 -27.68 -5.40
N ARG A 481 -14.45 -27.87 -5.74
CA ARG A 481 -13.37 -26.97 -5.30
C ARG A 481 -13.19 -25.85 -6.30
N HIS A 482 -13.05 -24.63 -5.80
CA HIS A 482 -12.88 -23.43 -6.61
C HIS A 482 -11.69 -22.61 -6.12
N TYR A 483 -11.01 -21.94 -7.07
CA TYR A 483 -9.83 -21.14 -6.81
C TYR A 483 -10.14 -19.66 -6.81
N HIS A 484 -9.55 -18.92 -5.87
CA HIS A 484 -9.39 -17.48 -5.99
C HIS A 484 -7.90 -17.14 -6.05
N SER A 485 -7.58 -16.00 -6.65
CA SER A 485 -6.21 -15.58 -6.89
C SER A 485 -6.06 -14.11 -6.58
N PHE A 486 -4.99 -13.77 -5.88
CA PHE A 486 -4.72 -12.41 -5.40
C PHE A 486 -3.24 -12.09 -5.57
N TYR A 487 -2.91 -10.81 -5.72
CA TYR A 487 -1.58 -10.33 -5.40
C TYR A 487 -1.48 -10.04 -3.91
N ILE A 488 -0.32 -10.28 -3.33
CA ILE A 488 0.10 -9.64 -2.08
C ILE A 488 0.37 -8.18 -2.40
N TYR A 489 -0.43 -7.29 -1.80
CA TYR A 489 -0.35 -5.86 -2.05
C TYR A 489 0.67 -5.20 -1.13
N GLU A 490 0.68 -5.53 0.16
CA GLU A 490 1.56 -4.91 1.15
C GLU A 490 1.93 -5.85 2.30
N ASN A 491 3.13 -5.66 2.85
CA ASN A 491 3.60 -6.35 4.05
C ASN A 491 3.82 -5.35 5.19
N ASP A 492 3.71 -5.84 6.43
CA ASP A 492 4.14 -5.08 7.60
C ASP A 492 5.67 -5.10 7.74
N PRO A 493 6.38 -3.95 7.79
CA PRO A 493 7.83 -3.93 7.89
C PRO A 493 8.40 -4.48 9.21
N ILE A 494 7.61 -4.56 10.29
CA ILE A 494 8.08 -5.11 11.57
C ILE A 494 8.03 -6.63 11.57
N THR A 495 6.88 -7.22 11.24
CA THR A 495 6.71 -8.69 11.26
C THR A 495 7.19 -9.34 9.96
N GLY A 496 7.19 -8.60 8.85
CA GLY A 496 7.39 -9.09 7.49
C GLY A 496 6.15 -9.75 6.88
N MET A 497 5.07 -9.92 7.65
CA MET A 497 3.87 -10.64 7.24
C MET A 497 3.10 -9.86 6.15
N PRO A 498 2.52 -10.53 5.14
CA PRO A 498 1.58 -9.89 4.22
C PRO A 498 0.31 -9.44 4.98
N VAL A 499 -0.05 -8.17 4.85
CA VAL A 499 -1.19 -7.57 5.56
C VAL A 499 -2.35 -7.24 4.63
N LEU A 500 -2.06 -7.00 3.34
CA LEU A 500 -3.06 -6.66 2.34
C LEU A 500 -2.89 -7.52 1.09
N ILE A 501 -4.03 -7.91 0.53
CA ILE A 501 -4.14 -8.62 -0.74
C ILE A 501 -5.06 -7.85 -1.69
N VAL A 502 -4.89 -8.05 -2.98
CA VAL A 502 -5.71 -7.40 -4.00
C VAL A 502 -6.06 -8.39 -5.11
N GLY A 503 -7.32 -8.35 -5.55
CA GLY A 503 -7.82 -9.25 -6.57
C GLY A 503 -9.26 -8.94 -6.95
N ASN A 504 -9.75 -9.63 -7.97
CA ASN A 504 -11.13 -9.46 -8.45
C ASN A 504 -12.01 -10.65 -8.08
N ALA A 505 -12.35 -10.76 -6.79
CA ALA A 505 -13.36 -11.70 -6.32
C ALA A 505 -14.71 -10.97 -6.16
N GLY A 506 -15.34 -10.65 -7.28
CA GLY A 506 -16.62 -9.92 -7.41
C GLY A 506 -16.49 -8.47 -7.85
N ARG A 507 -15.54 -7.72 -7.28
CA ARG A 507 -15.05 -6.44 -7.81
C ARG A 507 -13.56 -6.34 -7.48
N PRO A 508 -12.74 -5.73 -8.36
CA PRO A 508 -11.36 -5.41 -8.03
C PRO A 508 -11.33 -4.55 -6.77
N THR A 509 -10.62 -4.98 -5.73
CA THR A 509 -10.46 -4.17 -4.52
C THR A 509 -9.30 -4.70 -3.68
N ILE A 510 -8.68 -3.82 -2.89
CA ILE A 510 -7.68 -4.19 -1.88
C ILE A 510 -8.43 -4.66 -0.63
N ARG A 511 -7.96 -5.71 0.04
CA ARG A 511 -8.60 -6.27 1.24
C ARG A 511 -7.57 -6.72 2.26
N SER A 512 -7.98 -6.74 3.51
CA SER A 512 -7.28 -7.46 4.58
C SER A 512 -7.60 -8.95 4.51
N TRP A 513 -6.77 -9.78 5.15
CA TRP A 513 -7.00 -11.23 5.23
C TRP A 513 -8.31 -11.58 5.94
N GLU A 514 -8.72 -10.80 6.95
CA GLU A 514 -9.99 -11.02 7.67
C GLU A 514 -11.21 -10.94 6.75
N VAL A 515 -11.22 -10.02 5.79
CA VAL A 515 -12.34 -9.90 4.85
C VAL A 515 -12.44 -11.15 3.99
N GLU A 516 -11.32 -11.67 3.50
CA GLU A 516 -11.31 -12.88 2.67
C GLU A 516 -11.61 -14.13 3.51
N ALA A 517 -11.05 -14.25 4.72
CA ALA A 517 -11.34 -15.32 5.67
C ALA A 517 -12.83 -15.41 6.01
N ARG A 518 -13.52 -14.29 6.21
CA ARG A 518 -14.97 -14.28 6.45
C ARG A 518 -15.79 -14.75 5.25
N ARG A 519 -15.38 -14.38 4.04
CA ARG A 519 -16.09 -14.79 2.81
C ARG A 519 -15.88 -16.26 2.52
N THR A 520 -14.69 -16.76 2.82
CA THR A 520 -14.10 -17.94 2.18
C THR A 520 -13.29 -18.76 3.21
N PRO A 521 -13.85 -19.06 4.41
CA PRO A 521 -13.08 -19.56 5.57
C PRO A 521 -12.49 -20.95 5.36
N LYS A 522 -13.08 -21.77 4.49
CA LYS A 522 -12.62 -23.15 4.24
C LYS A 522 -11.56 -23.24 3.14
N ARG A 523 -11.10 -22.12 2.61
CA ARG A 523 -10.05 -22.10 1.59
C ARG A 523 -8.70 -22.05 2.24
N GLU A 524 -7.69 -22.54 1.54
CA GLU A 524 -6.31 -22.58 2.00
C GLU A 524 -5.42 -21.98 0.93
N ILE A 525 -4.27 -21.40 1.30
CA ILE A 525 -3.24 -21.02 0.32
C ILE A 525 -2.63 -22.31 -0.22
N VAL A 526 -2.71 -22.53 -1.53
CA VAL A 526 -2.20 -23.75 -2.19
C VAL A 526 -0.98 -23.49 -3.05
N HIS A 527 -0.86 -22.29 -3.62
CA HIS A 527 0.28 -21.89 -4.44
C HIS A 527 0.69 -20.45 -4.13
N ARG A 528 2.00 -20.20 -4.15
CA ARG A 528 2.60 -18.86 -4.29
C ARG A 528 3.35 -18.82 -5.61
N ILE A 529 3.09 -17.80 -6.43
CA ILE A 529 3.78 -17.57 -7.70
C ILE A 529 4.44 -16.20 -7.61
N ARG A 530 5.77 -16.17 -7.65
CA ARG A 530 6.54 -14.92 -7.61
C ARG A 530 7.03 -14.58 -9.01
N PRO A 531 6.65 -13.43 -9.58
CA PRO A 531 7.29 -12.97 -10.79
C PRO A 531 8.77 -12.66 -10.53
N ARG A 532 9.67 -13.14 -11.39
CA ARG A 532 11.09 -12.85 -11.29
C ARG A 532 11.36 -11.40 -11.66
N ILE A 533 12.21 -10.75 -10.89
CA ILE A 533 12.48 -9.31 -11.05
C ILE A 533 13.16 -9.05 -12.39
N GLU A 534 14.09 -9.91 -12.78
CA GLU A 534 14.79 -9.78 -14.06
C GLU A 534 13.82 -9.83 -15.25
N TRP A 535 12.73 -10.61 -15.14
CA TRP A 535 11.68 -10.64 -16.15
C TRP A 535 10.76 -9.44 -16.05
N LEU A 536 10.29 -9.08 -14.85
CA LEU A 536 9.42 -7.92 -14.66
C LEU A 536 10.06 -6.63 -15.16
N GLU A 537 11.36 -6.43 -14.96
CA GLU A 537 12.08 -5.24 -15.45
C GLU A 537 12.12 -5.15 -16.98
N ARG A 538 12.07 -6.28 -17.68
CA ARG A 538 11.95 -6.31 -19.14
C ARG A 538 10.51 -6.09 -19.60
N ALA A 539 9.56 -6.66 -18.87
CA ALA A 539 8.13 -6.57 -19.18
C ALA A 539 7.55 -5.18 -18.86
N ILE A 540 8.02 -4.51 -17.81
CA ILE A 540 7.46 -3.26 -17.28
C ILE A 540 8.47 -2.13 -17.47
N ASP A 541 7.99 -0.95 -17.85
CA ASP A 541 8.83 0.25 -17.94
C ASP A 541 9.07 0.88 -16.56
N ILE A 542 9.96 0.26 -15.76
CA ILE A 542 10.27 0.71 -14.40
C ILE A 542 10.84 2.13 -14.32
N SER A 543 11.32 2.68 -15.44
CA SER A 543 11.83 4.05 -15.51
C SER A 543 10.75 5.12 -15.33
N LYS A 544 9.49 4.77 -15.62
CA LYS A 544 8.31 5.64 -15.49
C LYS A 544 7.56 5.45 -14.18
N THR A 545 8.00 4.52 -13.35
CA THR A 545 7.29 4.18 -12.12
C THR A 545 7.83 5.03 -10.97
N PRO A 546 6.97 5.71 -10.19
CA PRO A 546 7.42 6.49 -9.03
C PRO A 546 8.14 5.57 -8.03
N ALA A 547 9.12 6.14 -7.32
CA ALA A 547 9.89 5.40 -6.34
C ALA A 547 9.09 5.12 -5.05
N GLU A 548 8.18 6.02 -4.70
CA GLU A 548 7.36 5.93 -3.50
C GLU A 548 5.96 5.39 -3.83
N PRO A 549 5.44 4.44 -3.04
CA PRO A 549 4.11 3.90 -3.25
C PRO A 549 3.04 4.88 -2.79
N LEU A 550 1.86 4.78 -3.39
CA LEU A 550 0.68 5.47 -2.90
C LEU A 550 0.30 4.99 -1.48
N PRO A 551 -0.39 5.83 -0.69
CA PRO A 551 -0.95 5.40 0.60
C PRO A 551 -1.90 4.21 0.43
N VAL A 552 -2.04 3.37 1.47
CA VAL A 552 -2.91 2.18 1.46
C VAL A 552 -4.39 2.49 1.12
N ALA A 553 -4.83 3.74 1.29
CA ALA A 553 -6.23 4.14 1.12
C ALA A 553 -6.73 4.26 -0.33
N ALA A 554 -5.87 4.05 -1.33
CA ALA A 554 -6.19 4.32 -2.72
C ALA A 554 -7.26 3.40 -3.38
N ALA A 555 -7.90 2.48 -2.66
CA ALA A 555 -8.77 1.50 -3.32
C ALA A 555 -9.81 0.84 -2.39
N TYR A 556 -11.09 1.11 -2.68
CA TYR A 556 -12.23 0.31 -2.22
C TYR A 556 -13.18 -0.01 -3.36
#